data_AF-A0A6M0GCA5-F1
#
_entry.id   AF-A0A6M0GCA5-F1
#
_cell.length_a   1.000
_cell.length_b   1.000
_cell.length_c   1.000
_cell.angle_alpha   90.00
_cell.angle_beta   90.00
_cell.angle_gamma   90.00
#
_symmetry.space_group_name_H-M   'P 1'
#
loop_
_entity.id
_entity.type
_entity.pdbx_description
1 polymer ?
#
loop_
_entity_poly.entity_id
_entity_poly.type
_entity_poly.pdbx_seq_one_letter_code
_entity_poly.pdbx_strand_id
1 'polypeptide(L)' 'MKIKIIIPINNSDFNDEIALAVEPVLTADMTVDVANISEGNRCIESRYDSEISPKSPSKLFSASPTYLIK' A
#
# COMPACT_ATOMS: atom_id res chain seq x y z
N MET A 1 10.98 -9.01 10.86
CA MET A 1 9.70 -9.27 10.16
C MET A 1 9.37 -8.06 9.29
N LYS A 2 8.99 -8.27 8.03
CA LYS A 2 8.62 -7.17 7.12
C LYS A 2 7.13 -7.24 6.81
N ILE A 3 6.44 -6.14 7.05
CA ILE A 3 5.00 -6.01 6.82
C ILE A 3 4.81 -4.95 5.73
N LYS A 4 3.96 -5.24 4.74
CA LYS A 4 3.54 -4.28 3.72
C LYS A 4 2.07 -3.99 3.90
N ILE A 5 1.72 -2.72 4.12
CA ILE A 5 0.35 -2.24 4.24
C ILE A 5 -0.02 -1.63 2.90
N ILE A 6 -1.07 -2.18 2.27
CA ILE A 6 -1.57 -1.70 0.98
C ILE A 6 -2.92 -1.02 1.21
N ILE A 7 -3.01 0.25 0.86
CA ILE A 7 -4.25 1.02 0.91
C ILE A 7 -4.94 0.87 -0.46
N PRO A 8 -6.19 0.38 -0.52
CA PRO A 8 -6.88 0.04 -1.77
C PRO A 8 -7.51 1.24 -2.48
N ILE A 9 -6.82 2.39 -2.49
CA ILE A 9 -7.24 3.60 -3.20
C ILE A 9 -6.08 4.16 -4.02
N ASN A 10 -6.38 4.84 -5.11
CA ASN A 10 -5.40 5.53 -5.94
C ASN A 10 -5.11 6.93 -5.38
N ASN A 11 -4.67 6.96 -4.12
CA ASN A 11 -4.31 8.19 -3.43
C ASN A 11 -3.29 7.90 -2.34
N SER A 12 -2.22 8.70 -2.29
CA SER A 12 -1.15 8.60 -1.29
C SER A 12 -1.37 9.48 -0.06
N ASP A 13 -2.40 10.33 -0.05
CA ASP A 13 -2.64 11.31 1.03
C ASP A 13 -2.73 10.67 2.42
N PHE A 14 -3.11 9.38 2.51
CA PHE A 14 -3.28 8.65 3.76
C PHE A 14 -2.07 7.80 4.16
N ASN A 15 -1.05 7.69 3.31
CA ASN A 15 0.09 6.79 3.56
C ASN A 15 0.85 7.20 4.82
N ASP A 16 1.10 8.51 4.96
CA ASP A 16 1.85 9.07 6.09
C ASP A 16 1.05 8.95 7.40
N GLU A 17 -0.27 9.21 7.36
CA GLU A 17 -1.14 9.05 8.52
C GLU A 17 -1.16 7.61 9.02
N ILE A 18 -1.21 6.63 8.10
CA ILE A 18 -1.19 5.21 8.44
C ILE A 18 0.19 4.78 8.94
N ALA A 19 1.28 5.30 8.35
CA ALA A 19 2.64 5.02 8.84
C ALA A 19 2.82 5.49 10.29
N LEU A 20 2.37 6.72 10.60
CA LEU A 20 2.40 7.28 11.95
C LEU A 20 1.50 6.51 12.93
N ALA A 21 0.33 6.06 12.49
CA ALA A 21 -0.58 5.27 13.33
C ALA A 21 -0.01 3.90 13.71
N VAL A 22 0.88 3.33 12.88
CA VAL A 22 1.47 2.00 13.09
C VAL A 22 2.78 2.06 13.88
N GLU A 23 3.49 3.20 13.86
CA GLU A 23 4.73 3.41 14.61
C GLU A 23 4.69 2.93 16.09
N PRO A 24 3.68 3.25 16.92
CA PRO A 24 3.69 2.89 18.34
C PRO A 24 3.56 1.39 18.62
N VAL A 25 3.15 0.59 17.62
CA VAL A 25 3.01 -0.87 17.76
C VAL A 25 4.15 -1.65 17.10
N LEU A 26 5.15 -0.96 16.54
CA LEU A 26 6.33 -1.59 15.96
C LEU A 26 7.26 -2.12 17.06
N THR A 27 7.71 -3.36 16.89
CA THR A 27 8.82 -3.92 17.67
C THR A 27 10.14 -3.68 16.94
N ALA A 28 11.28 -3.73 17.66
CA ALA A 28 12.60 -3.44 17.09
C ALA A 28 12.98 -4.29 15.87
N ASP A 29 12.38 -5.49 15.74
CA ASP A 29 12.63 -6.40 14.63
C ASP A 29 11.63 -6.24 13.47
N MET A 30 10.72 -5.27 13.53
CA MET A 30 9.66 -5.05 12.54
C MET A 30 9.94 -3.84 11.65
N THR A 31 9.72 -4.03 10.35
CA THR A 31 9.72 -2.93 9.36
C THR A 31 8.38 -2.90 8.64
N VAL A 32 7.77 -1.72 8.53
CA VAL A 32 6.51 -1.50 7.81
C VAL A 32 6.75 -0.66 6.56
N ASP A 33 6.17 -1.08 5.44
CA ASP A 33 6.13 -0.37 4.17
C ASP A 33 4.66 -0.06 3.84
N VAL A 34 4.30 1.22 3.79
CA VAL A 34 2.93 1.67 3.47
C VAL A 34 2.89 2.16 2.03
N ALA A 35 2.00 1.58 1.22
CA ALA A 35 1.81 1.97 -0.16
C ALA A 35 0.33 1.96 -0.54
N ASN A 36 -0.02 2.75 -1.54
CA ASN A 36 -1.34 2.74 -2.15
C ASN A 36 -1.28 2.08 -3.54
N ILE A 37 -2.44 1.69 -4.07
CA ILE A 37 -2.54 1.26 -5.47
C ILE A 37 -2.39 2.47 -6.41
N SER A 38 -1.97 2.24 -7.66
CA SER A 38 -1.79 3.29 -8.68
C SER A 38 -2.96 3.41 -9.66
N GLU A 39 -3.98 2.56 -9.51
CA GLU A 39 -5.13 2.43 -10.40
C GLU A 39 -6.43 2.31 -9.58
N GLY A 40 -7.57 2.71 -10.14
CA GLY A 40 -8.87 2.66 -9.45
C GLY A 40 -9.28 3.99 -8.82
N ASN A 41 -10.17 3.92 -7.82
CA ASN A 41 -10.81 5.10 -7.24
C ASN A 41 -9.92 5.77 -6.19
N ARG A 42 -10.01 7.10 -6.09
CA ARG A 42 -9.26 7.90 -5.10
C ARG A 42 -9.78 7.77 -3.67
N CYS A 43 -11.02 7.31 -3.53
CA CYS A 43 -11.71 7.11 -2.27
C CYS A 43 -12.66 5.90 -2.41
N ILE A 44 -12.92 5.20 -1.31
CA ILE A 44 -13.96 4.17 -1.24
C ILE A 44 -15.14 4.77 -0.47
N GLU A 45 -16.24 5.03 -1.17
CA GLU A 45 -17.44 5.63 -0.59
C GLU A 45 -18.62 4.63 -0.60
N SER A 46 -18.47 3.54 -1.34
CA SER A 46 -19.50 2.51 -1.51
C SER A 46 -18.89 1.11 -1.67
N ARG A 47 -19.75 0.09 -1.58
CA ARG A 47 -19.37 -1.29 -1.89
C ARG A 47 -18.95 -1.47 -3.35
N TYR A 48 -19.49 -0.66 -4.24
CA TYR A 48 -19.16 -0.68 -5.66
C TYR A 48 -17.71 -0.19 -5.91
N ASP A 49 -17.26 0.83 -5.17
CA ASP A 49 -15.88 1.31 -5.25
C ASP A 49 -14.88 0.23 -4.83
N SER A 50 -15.23 -0.59 -3.84
CA SER A 50 -14.44 -1.74 -3.42
C SER A 50 -14.37 -2.86 -4.47
N GLU A 51 -15.32 -2.90 -5.40
CA GLU A 51 -15.34 -3.87 -6.49
C GLU A 51 -14.54 -3.42 -7.71
N ILE A 52 -14.48 -2.10 -7.97
CA ILE A 52 -13.76 -1.49 -9.09
C ILE A 52 -12.29 -1.25 -8.76
N SER A 53 -11.97 -0.85 -7.53
CA SER A 53 -10.57 -0.76 -7.10
C SER A 53 -9.93 -2.13 -7.28
N PRO A 54 -8.76 -2.23 -7.94
CA PRO A 54 -8.18 -3.51 -8.34
C PRO A 54 -8.07 -4.46 -7.14
N LYS A 55 -8.84 -5.55 -7.21
CA LYS A 55 -8.97 -6.57 -6.15
C LYS A 55 -7.70 -7.38 -5.86
N SER A 56 -6.52 -6.99 -6.35
CA SER A 56 -5.36 -7.87 -6.33
C SER A 56 -4.10 -7.21 -5.77
N PRO A 57 -3.68 -7.57 -4.54
CA PRO A 57 -2.32 -7.35 -4.07
C PRO A 57 -1.27 -8.02 -4.99
N SER A 58 -1.66 -9.05 -5.75
CA SER A 58 -0.75 -9.81 -6.63
C SER A 58 -0.09 -8.98 -7.74
N LYS A 59 -0.72 -7.88 -8.20
CA LYS A 59 -0.07 -6.96 -9.15
C LYS A 59 0.95 -6.02 -8.48
N LEU A 60 0.80 -5.72 -7.19
CA LEU A 60 1.71 -4.87 -6.41
C LEU A 60 3.02 -5.57 -5.98
N PHE A 61 3.06 -6.90 -6.03
CA PHE A 61 4.26 -7.70 -5.75
C PHE A 61 5.08 -8.03 -7.01
N SER A 62 4.71 -7.51 -8.19
CA SER A 62 5.38 -7.82 -9.47
C SER A 62 6.52 -6.86 -9.87
N ALA A 63 6.88 -5.87 -9.05
CA ALA A 63 8.01 -4.99 -9.30
C ALA A 63 8.92 -4.89 -8.07
N SER A 64 9.99 -5.70 -8.00
CA SER A 64 11.39 -5.29 -8.24
C SER A 64 12.29 -6.52 -7.94
N PRO A 65 13.49 -6.69 -8.54
CA PRO A 65 14.42 -5.62 -8.92
C PRO A 65 15.09 -5.80 -10.30
N THR A 66 15.43 -4.71 -10.98
CA THR A 66 16.54 -4.76 -11.94
C THR A 66 17.40 -3.52 -11.75
N TYR A 67 18.57 -3.77 -11.18
CA TYR A 67 19.73 -2.89 -11.23
C TYR A 67 20.00 -2.52 -12.69
N LEU A 68 19.95 -1.23 -13.02
CA LEU A 68 20.63 -0.70 -14.20
C LEU A 68 21.93 -0.08 -13.73
N ILE A 69 22.97 -0.91 -13.68
CA ILE A 69 24.33 -0.46 -13.91
C ILE A 69 24.50 -0.40 -15.42
N LYS A 70 24.69 0.80 -15.96
CA LYS A 70 25.51 1.04 -17.14
C LYS A 70 26.05 2.47 -17.09
#